data_AF-A0A068WCZ5-F1
#
_entry.id   AF-A0A068WCZ5-F1
#
_cell.length_a   1.000
_cell.length_b   1.000
_cell.length_c   1.000
_cell.angle_alpha   90.00
_cell.angle_beta   90.00
_cell.angle_gamma   90.00
#
_symmetry.space_group_name_H-M   'P 1'
#
loop_
_entity.id
_entity.type
_entity.pdbx_description
1 polymer ?
#
loop_
_entity_poly.entity_id
_entity_poly.type
_entity_poly.pdbx_seq_one_letter_code
_entity_poly.pdbx_strand_id
1 'polypeptide(L)'
;MPTDLAKRIAVASDRNLRRSLLLAEVARAQHYPYSCEQTLLLPDWQNFVADTASRILGEQSPRRVLEIRGRLYELLAHCVPPDVVFRGLLDSLLSSCDSTIKYELVNLAATHEHRMHLGQKPIFHLEAFIIGFMAMYKRFIEDTLGVSEI
;
A
#
# COMPACT_ATOMS: atom_id res chain seq x y z
N MET A 1 13.51 24.86 11.25
CA MET A 1 13.35 23.39 11.12
C MET A 1 14.66 22.80 10.63
N PRO A 2 15.18 21.72 11.23
CA PRO A 2 16.40 21.04 10.79
C PRO A 2 16.29 20.60 9.32
N THR A 3 17.38 20.68 8.57
CA THR A 3 17.42 20.36 7.13
C THR A 3 17.11 18.90 6.87
N ASP A 4 17.54 17.98 7.73
CA ASP A 4 17.27 16.55 7.56
C ASP A 4 15.79 16.20 7.80
N LEU A 5 15.16 16.83 8.79
CA LEU A 5 13.71 16.72 8.99
C LEU A 5 12.95 17.27 7.78
N ALA A 6 13.40 18.40 7.22
CA ALA A 6 12.83 18.97 5.99
C ALA A 6 12.90 18.02 4.80
N LYS A 7 14.06 17.39 4.59
CA LYS A 7 14.26 16.39 3.53
C LYS A 7 13.32 15.19 3.71
N ARG A 8 13.21 14.66 4.93
CA ARG A 8 12.31 13.54 5.24
C ARG A 8 10.84 13.89 4.98
N ILE A 9 10.39 15.10 5.37
CA ILE A 9 9.04 15.59 5.08
C ILE A 9 8.83 15.74 3.57
N ALA A 10 9.81 16.30 2.85
CA ALA A 10 9.73 16.46 1.41
C ALA A 10 9.57 15.11 0.69
N VAL A 11 10.36 14.10 1.07
CA VAL A 11 10.25 12.73 0.53
C VAL A 11 8.89 12.11 0.89
N ALA A 12 8.49 12.17 2.16
CA ALA A 12 7.23 11.59 2.63
C ALA A 12 5.97 12.29 2.08
N SER A 13 6.12 13.50 1.54
CA SER A 13 5.02 14.25 0.93
C SER A 13 4.72 13.86 -0.51
N ASP A 14 5.58 13.07 -1.15
CA ASP A 14 5.45 12.66 -2.56
C ASP A 14 5.13 13.86 -3.49
N ARG A 15 5.93 14.93 -3.35
CA ARG A 15 5.79 16.18 -4.13
C ARG A 15 4.44 16.89 -3.97
N ASN A 16 3.66 16.55 -2.94
CA ASN A 16 2.40 17.23 -2.62
C ASN A 16 2.63 18.28 -1.52
N LEU A 17 2.59 19.56 -1.91
CA LEU A 17 2.84 20.69 -1.00
C LEU A 17 1.85 20.75 0.17
N ARG A 18 0.57 20.43 -0.05
CA ARG A 18 -0.41 20.39 1.04
C ARG A 18 -0.02 19.35 2.07
N ARG A 19 0.38 18.16 1.61
CA ARG A 19 0.83 17.07 2.47
C ARG A 19 2.11 17.42 3.22
N SER A 20 3.08 18.08 2.58
CA SER A 20 4.31 18.50 3.26
C SER A 20 4.05 19.50 4.38
N LEU A 21 3.13 20.45 4.18
CA LEU A 21 2.76 21.43 5.20
C LEU A 21 2.08 20.75 6.40
N LEU A 22 1.10 19.87 6.13
CA LEU A 22 0.43 19.10 7.19
C LEU A 22 1.40 18.24 7.99
N LEU A 23 2.35 17.55 7.33
CA LEU A 23 3.38 16.77 8.02
C LEU A 23 4.29 17.66 8.89
N ALA A 24 4.63 18.86 8.43
CA ALA A 24 5.42 19.81 9.21
C ALA A 24 4.65 20.36 10.43
N GLU A 25 3.34 20.57 10.31
CA GLU A 25 2.47 20.97 11.42
C GLU A 25 2.33 19.85 12.46
N VAL A 26 2.13 18.61 12.01
CA VAL A 26 2.07 17.43 12.87
C VAL A 26 3.41 17.25 13.60
N ALA A 27 4.53 17.35 12.88
CA ALA A 27 5.85 17.29 13.50
C ALA A 27 6.02 18.39 14.57
N ARG A 28 5.60 19.62 14.28
CA ARG A 28 5.65 20.70 15.28
C ARG A 28 4.79 20.40 16.51
N ALA A 29 3.59 19.85 16.31
CA ALA A 29 2.64 19.55 17.37
C ALA A 29 3.13 18.42 18.29
N GLN A 30 3.82 17.42 17.73
CA GLN A 30 4.40 16.31 18.49
C GLN A 30 5.56 16.75 19.38
N HIS A 31 6.48 17.57 18.85
CA HIS A 31 7.69 17.96 19.57
C HIS A 31 8.21 19.31 19.07
N TYR A 32 8.39 20.23 20.01
CA TYR A 32 9.02 21.51 19.77
C TYR A 32 9.94 21.87 20.96
N PRO A 33 11.19 22.35 20.73
CA PRO A 33 11.85 22.61 19.44
C PRO A 33 12.05 21.35 18.58
N TYR A 34 12.14 21.49 17.25
CA TYR A 34 12.32 20.36 16.35
C TYR A 34 13.62 19.58 16.65
N SER A 35 13.56 18.25 16.58
CA SER A 35 14.72 17.35 16.65
C SER A 35 15.01 16.70 15.29
N CYS A 36 16.27 16.37 15.01
CA CYS A 36 16.66 15.66 13.78
C CYS A 36 16.11 14.23 13.74
N GLU A 37 16.00 13.57 14.91
CA GLU A 37 15.57 12.17 15.05
C GLU A 37 14.06 12.00 15.21
N GLN A 38 13.29 13.08 15.06
CA GLN A 38 11.86 13.03 15.28
C GLN A 38 11.15 12.06 14.31
N THR A 39 10.28 11.20 14.83
CA THR A 39 9.47 10.27 14.02
C THR A 39 8.37 11.02 13.30
N LEU A 40 8.31 10.86 11.97
CA LEU A 40 7.22 11.41 11.17
C LEU A 40 5.99 10.52 11.29
N LEU A 41 4.88 11.06 11.80
CA LEU A 41 3.60 10.36 11.80
C LEU A 41 2.96 10.47 10.42
N LEU A 42 2.78 9.33 9.77
CA LEU A 42 1.97 9.20 8.58
C LEU A 42 0.48 9.11 8.95
N PRO A 43 -0.44 9.52 8.06
CA PRO A 43 -1.86 9.32 8.25
C PRO A 43 -2.23 7.86 8.53
N ASP A 44 -3.18 7.62 9.43
CA ASP A 44 -3.54 6.28 9.90
C ASP A 44 -3.91 5.33 8.76
N TRP A 45 -4.66 5.82 7.77
CA TRP A 45 -5.04 5.03 6.60
C TRP A 45 -3.85 4.50 5.80
N GLN A 46 -2.72 5.23 5.77
CA GLN A 46 -1.51 4.79 5.05
C GLN A 46 -0.82 3.65 5.78
N ASN A 47 -0.67 3.79 7.09
CA ASN A 47 -0.12 2.72 7.93
C ASN A 47 -1.02 1.47 7.83
N PHE A 48 -2.34 1.66 7.82
CA PHE A 48 -3.30 0.58 7.70
C PHE A 48 -3.24 -0.13 6.33
N VAL A 49 -3.04 0.61 5.24
CA VAL A 49 -2.83 0.05 3.89
C VAL A 49 -1.50 -0.71 3.82
N ALA A 50 -0.41 -0.17 4.37
CA ALA A 50 0.89 -0.84 4.41
C ALA A 50 0.84 -2.15 5.22
N ASP A 51 0.18 -2.15 6.38
CA ASP A 51 -0.07 -3.37 7.17
C ASP A 51 -0.92 -4.38 6.39
N THR A 52 -1.92 -3.91 5.65
CA THR A 52 -2.74 -4.78 4.78
C THR A 52 -1.89 -5.43 3.68
N ALA A 53 -1.00 -4.68 3.04
CA ALA A 53 -0.08 -5.21 2.04
C ALA A 53 0.88 -6.26 2.64
N SER A 54 1.42 -6.01 3.83
CA SER A 54 2.23 -6.99 4.57
C SER A 54 1.46 -8.30 4.83
N ARG A 55 0.18 -8.21 5.21
CA ARG A 55 -0.69 -9.38 5.40
C ARG A 55 -0.99 -10.13 4.11
N ILE A 56 -1.07 -9.43 2.98
CA ILE A 56 -1.25 -10.04 1.65
C ILE A 56 0.00 -10.83 1.24
N LEU A 57 1.19 -10.28 1.50
CA LEU A 57 2.47 -10.93 1.21
C LEU A 57 2.75 -12.12 2.13
N GLY A 58 2.32 -12.03 3.39
CA GLY A 58 2.60 -13.07 4.38
C GLY A 58 1.83 -14.38 4.21
N GLU A 59 0.61 -14.37 3.66
CA GLU A 59 -0.18 -15.61 3.47
C GLU A 59 -1.13 -15.50 2.27
N GLN A 60 -1.10 -16.49 1.38
CA GLN A 60 -2.00 -16.57 0.21
C GLN A 60 -3.04 -17.69 0.41
N SER A 61 -4.03 -17.44 1.27
CA SER A 61 -5.14 -18.36 1.55
C SER A 61 -6.52 -17.69 1.41
N PRO A 62 -7.60 -18.45 1.11
CA PRO A 62 -8.95 -17.89 1.05
C PRO A 62 -9.40 -17.24 2.37
N ARG A 63 -8.94 -17.77 3.51
CA ARG A 63 -9.18 -17.19 4.83
C ARG A 63 -8.55 -15.80 4.92
N ARG A 64 -7.30 -15.65 4.49
CA ARG A 64 -6.63 -14.36 4.50
C ARG A 64 -7.32 -13.33 3.60
N VAL A 65 -7.82 -13.75 2.44
CA VAL A 65 -8.62 -12.88 1.56
C VAL A 65 -9.86 -12.34 2.27
N LEU A 66 -10.59 -13.19 3.02
CA LEU A 66 -11.76 -12.76 3.78
C LEU A 66 -11.40 -11.72 4.86
N GLU A 67 -10.29 -11.93 5.56
CA GLU A 67 -9.76 -10.97 6.53
C GLU A 67 -9.40 -9.63 5.87
N ILE A 68 -8.73 -9.66 4.72
CA ILE A 68 -8.38 -8.45 3.94
C ILE A 68 -9.64 -7.74 3.43
N ARG A 69 -10.67 -8.48 2.99
CA ARG A 69 -11.96 -7.90 2.60
C ARG A 69 -12.55 -7.07 3.74
N GLY A 70 -12.50 -7.55 4.98
CA GLY A 70 -12.91 -6.79 6.16
C GLY A 70 -12.14 -5.47 6.32
N ARG A 71 -10.82 -5.51 6.12
CA ARG A 71 -9.96 -4.32 6.17
C ARG A 71 -10.25 -3.31 5.06
N LEU A 72 -10.54 -3.79 3.85
CA LEU A 72 -10.96 -2.92 2.75
C LEU A 72 -12.30 -2.24 3.06
N TYR A 73 -13.25 -2.96 3.69
CA TYR A 73 -14.49 -2.34 4.15
C TYR A 73 -14.25 -1.25 5.18
N GLU A 74 -13.34 -1.46 6.13
CA GLU A 74 -12.98 -0.45 7.13
C GLU A 74 -12.45 0.84 6.47
N LEU A 75 -11.52 0.71 5.51
CA LEU A 75 -11.01 1.85 4.74
C LEU A 75 -12.10 2.60 3.96
N LEU A 76 -12.97 1.86 3.27
CA LEU A 76 -14.06 2.44 2.48
C LEU A 76 -15.13 3.08 3.37
N ALA A 77 -15.43 2.49 4.54
CA ALA A 77 -16.37 3.03 5.51
C ALA A 77 -15.86 4.34 6.13
N HIS A 78 -14.54 4.50 6.25
CA HIS A 78 -13.89 5.75 6.66
C HIS A 78 -13.70 6.76 5.52
N CYS A 79 -14.42 6.58 4.40
CA CYS A 79 -14.41 7.48 3.24
C CYS A 79 -13.01 7.69 2.62
N VAL A 80 -12.12 6.70 2.73
CA VAL A 80 -10.87 6.72 1.97
C VAL A 80 -11.20 6.36 0.51
N PRO A 81 -10.85 7.21 -0.47
CA PRO A 81 -11.18 6.93 -1.87
C PRO A 81 -10.57 5.61 -2.35
N PRO A 82 -11.31 4.81 -3.14
CA PRO A 82 -10.85 3.50 -3.58
C PRO A 82 -9.56 3.58 -4.42
N ASP A 83 -9.39 4.63 -5.22
CA ASP A 83 -8.18 4.84 -6.04
C ASP A 83 -6.93 5.07 -5.16
N VAL A 84 -7.12 5.74 -4.02
CA VAL A 84 -6.05 5.97 -3.04
C VAL A 84 -5.67 4.67 -2.34
N VAL A 85 -6.66 3.84 -1.98
CA VAL A 85 -6.42 2.50 -1.42
C VAL A 85 -5.71 1.61 -2.44
N PHE A 86 -6.19 1.60 -3.68
CA PHE A 86 -5.64 0.79 -4.77
C PHE A 86 -4.18 1.14 -5.03
N ARG A 87 -3.87 2.42 -5.23
CA ARG A 87 -2.50 2.90 -5.45
C ARG A 87 -1.60 2.59 -4.26
N GLY A 88 -2.06 2.84 -3.03
CA GLY A 88 -1.28 2.55 -1.83
C GLY A 88 -0.94 1.06 -1.67
N LEU A 89 -1.88 0.17 -2.00
CA LEU A 89 -1.62 -1.28 -2.03
C LEU A 89 -0.60 -1.63 -3.11
N LEU A 90 -0.78 -1.12 -4.34
CA LEU A 90 0.15 -1.38 -5.44
C LEU A 90 1.57 -0.94 -5.11
N ASP A 91 1.76 0.29 -4.62
CA ASP A 91 3.07 0.83 -4.24
C ASP A 91 3.74 -0.03 -3.16
N SER A 92 2.97 -0.44 -2.15
CA SER A 92 3.46 -1.30 -1.07
C SER A 92 3.89 -2.67 -1.62
N LEU A 93 3.08 -3.29 -2.47
CA LEU A 93 3.40 -4.59 -3.07
C LEU A 93 4.62 -4.49 -4.01
N LEU A 94 4.70 -3.47 -4.86
CA LEU A 94 5.85 -3.24 -5.76
C LEU A 94 7.16 -3.01 -5.01
N SER A 95 7.09 -2.42 -3.82
CA SER A 95 8.27 -2.20 -2.97
C SER A 95 8.84 -3.51 -2.41
N SER A 96 8.01 -4.53 -2.20
CA SER A 96 8.38 -5.80 -1.59
C SER A 96 8.61 -6.94 -2.57
N CYS A 97 8.21 -6.77 -3.84
CA CYS A 97 8.30 -7.80 -4.87
C CYS A 97 9.62 -7.75 -5.67
N ASP A 98 10.06 -8.90 -6.21
CA ASP A 98 11.18 -9.00 -7.14
C ASP A 98 10.84 -8.48 -8.54
N SER A 99 11.86 -8.04 -9.29
CA SER A 99 11.69 -7.43 -10.62
C SER A 99 10.97 -8.32 -11.64
N THR A 100 11.06 -9.65 -11.48
CA THR A 100 10.41 -10.65 -12.35
C THR A 100 8.89 -10.54 -12.32
N ILE A 101 8.30 -10.40 -11.13
CA ILE A 101 6.84 -10.33 -10.95
C ILE A 101 6.26 -8.92 -11.07
N LYS A 102 7.10 -7.87 -11.02
CA LYS A 102 6.64 -6.48 -11.09
C LYS A 102 5.89 -6.18 -12.38
N TYR A 103 6.34 -6.72 -13.51
CA TYR A 103 5.66 -6.51 -14.78
C TYR A 103 4.22 -7.07 -14.76
N GLU A 104 4.08 -8.32 -14.30
CA GLU A 104 2.77 -8.96 -14.20
C GLU A 104 1.85 -8.27 -13.19
N LEU A 105 2.42 -7.85 -12.04
CA LEU A 105 1.70 -7.08 -11.02
C LEU A 105 1.16 -5.77 -11.58
N VAL A 106 1.98 -4.99 -12.30
CA VAL A 106 1.54 -3.72 -12.90
C VAL A 106 0.45 -3.96 -13.95
N ASN A 107 0.59 -4.98 -14.79
CA ASN A 107 -0.42 -5.31 -15.80
C ASN A 107 -1.76 -5.74 -15.18
N LEU A 108 -1.70 -6.57 -14.12
CA LEU A 108 -2.87 -6.95 -13.33
C LEU A 108 -3.51 -5.71 -12.70
N ALA A 109 -2.70 -4.85 -12.08
CA ALA A 109 -3.15 -3.63 -11.44
C ALA A 109 -3.88 -2.70 -12.42
N ALA A 110 -3.28 -2.42 -13.58
CA ALA A 110 -3.87 -1.57 -14.62
C ALA A 110 -5.24 -2.09 -15.09
N THR A 111 -5.38 -3.40 -15.26
CA THR A 111 -6.63 -4.04 -15.68
C THR A 111 -7.73 -3.88 -14.62
N HIS A 112 -7.39 -4.13 -13.35
CA HIS A 112 -8.36 -4.07 -12.26
C HIS A 112 -8.72 -2.64 -11.86
N GLU A 113 -7.76 -1.72 -11.90
CA GLU A 113 -7.98 -0.29 -11.67
C GLU A 113 -8.90 0.30 -12.75
N HIS A 114 -8.66 0.00 -14.03
CA HIS A 114 -9.53 0.46 -15.10
C HIS A 114 -10.97 -0.05 -14.93
N ARG A 115 -11.13 -1.33 -14.60
CA ARG A 115 -12.46 -1.92 -14.32
C ARG A 115 -13.13 -1.30 -13.11
N MET A 116 -12.37 -0.92 -12.09
CA MET A 116 -12.88 -0.24 -10.90
C MET A 116 -13.51 1.10 -11.24
N HIS A 117 -12.88 1.88 -12.12
CA HIS A 117 -13.40 3.17 -12.58
C HIS A 117 -14.66 3.05 -13.46
N LEU A 118 -14.82 1.92 -14.16
CA LEU A 118 -16.02 1.65 -14.96
C LEU A 118 -17.17 1.05 -14.12
N GLY A 119 -16.87 0.52 -12.94
CA GLY A 119 -17.81 -0.18 -12.07
C GLY A 119 -18.45 0.73 -11.00
N GLN A 120 -19.49 0.23 -10.35
CA GLN A 120 -20.18 0.93 -9.25
C GLN A 120 -19.74 0.46 -7.85
N LYS A 121 -19.13 -0.73 -7.74
CA LYS A 121 -18.80 -1.36 -6.45
C LYS A 121 -17.29 -1.59 -6.33
N PRO A 122 -16.52 -0.60 -5.84
CA PRO A 122 -15.06 -0.67 -5.80
C PRO A 122 -14.51 -1.88 -5.06
N ILE A 123 -15.20 -2.33 -4.00
CA ILE A 123 -14.81 -3.48 -3.19
C ILE A 123 -14.60 -4.76 -4.02
N PHE A 124 -15.41 -4.99 -5.05
CA PHE A 124 -15.28 -6.19 -5.90
C PHE A 124 -14.01 -6.14 -6.74
N HIS A 125 -13.63 -4.96 -7.21
CA HIS A 125 -12.44 -4.78 -8.05
C HIS A 125 -11.16 -4.85 -7.22
N LEU A 126 -11.17 -4.25 -6.03
CA LEU A 126 -10.07 -4.32 -5.05
C LEU A 126 -9.82 -5.77 -4.62
N GLU A 127 -10.86 -6.49 -4.24
CA GLU A 127 -10.75 -7.90 -3.84
C GLU A 127 -10.27 -8.77 -5.00
N ALA A 128 -10.82 -8.58 -6.21
CA ALA A 128 -10.38 -9.33 -7.38
C ALA A 128 -8.90 -9.08 -7.73
N PHE A 129 -8.42 -7.84 -7.57
CA PHE A 129 -7.00 -7.52 -7.71
C PHE A 129 -6.15 -8.27 -6.69
N ILE A 130 -6.54 -8.26 -5.41
CA ILE A 130 -5.81 -8.95 -4.34
C ILE A 130 -5.77 -10.46 -4.57
N ILE A 131 -6.90 -11.08 -4.95
CA ILE A 131 -6.96 -12.51 -5.27
C ILE A 131 -6.05 -12.83 -6.45
N GLY A 132 -6.11 -12.01 -7.52
CA GLY A 132 -5.24 -12.16 -8.68
C GLY A 132 -3.76 -12.07 -8.31
N PHE A 133 -3.39 -11.10 -7.47
CA PHE A 133 -2.03 -10.96 -6.98
C PHE A 133 -1.61 -12.15 -6.12
N MET A 134 -2.44 -12.58 -5.16
CA MET A 134 -2.12 -13.72 -4.30
C MET A 134 -1.90 -15.02 -5.10
N ALA A 135 -2.72 -15.26 -6.13
CA ALA A 135 -2.55 -16.42 -7.00
C ALA A 135 -1.25 -16.37 -7.80
N MET A 136 -0.92 -15.21 -8.36
CA MET A 136 0.34 -14.99 -9.09
C MET A 136 1.55 -15.11 -8.16
N TYR A 137 1.53 -14.45 -7.01
CA TYR A 137 2.62 -14.46 -6.03
C TYR A 137 2.86 -15.85 -5.44
N LYS A 138 1.79 -16.61 -5.16
CA LYS A 138 1.92 -17.99 -4.67
C LYS A 138 2.62 -18.90 -5.69
N ARG A 139 2.23 -18.82 -6.98
CA ARG A 139 2.89 -19.58 -8.05
C ARG A 139 4.36 -19.21 -8.17
N PHE A 140 4.68 -17.92 -8.12
CA PHE A 140 6.05 -17.46 -8.16
C PHE A 140 6.90 -18.02 -7.00
N ILE A 141 6.36 -18.06 -5.78
CA ILE A 141 7.03 -18.67 -4.63
C ILE A 141 7.23 -20.17 -4.84
N GLU A 142 6.20 -20.88 -5.29
CA GLU A 142 6.26 -22.33 -5.57
C GLU A 142 7.31 -22.65 -6.64
N ASP A 143 7.37 -21.87 -7.72
CA ASP A 143 8.35 -22.03 -8.79
C ASP A 143 9.77 -21.74 -8.29
N THR A 144 9.95 -20.68 -7.49
CA THR A 144 11.26 -20.28 -6.95
C THR A 144 11.79 -21.32 -5.95
N LEU A 145 10.92 -21.86 -5.08
CA LEU A 145 11.28 -22.91 -4.14
C LEU A 145 11.51 -24.26 -4.83
N GLY A 146 10.69 -24.61 -5.82
CA GLY A 146 10.85 -25.84 -6.60
C GLY A 146 12.14 -25.88 -7.43
N VAL A 147 12.67 -24.73 -7.85
CA VAL A 147 13.99 -24.62 -8.50
C VAL A 147 15.15 -24.81 -7.52
N SER A 148 14.95 -24.59 -6.22
CA SER A 148 16.01 -24.74 -5.20
C SER A 148 16.24 -26.18 -4.74
N GLU A 149 15.38 -27.12 -5.13
CA GLU A 149 15.46 -28.55 -4.78
C GLU A 149 16.03 -29.44 -5.92
N ILE A 150 16.57 -28.85 -6.99
CA ILE A 150 17.24 -29.54 -8.13
C ILE A 150 18.67 -29.04 -8.26
#